data_AF-A0A941R073-F1
#
_entry.id   AF-A0A941R073-F1
#
_cell.length_a   1.000
_cell.length_b   1.000
_cell.length_c   1.000
_cell.angle_alpha   90.00
_cell.angle_beta   90.00
_cell.angle_gamma   90.00
#
_symmetry.space_group_name_H-M   'P 1'
#
loop_
_entity.id
_entity.type
_entity.pdbx_description
1 polymer ?
#
loop_
_entity_poly.entity_id
_entity_poly.type
_entity_poly.pdbx_seq_one_letter_code
_entity_poly.pdbx_strand_id
1 'polypeptide(L)'
;SQLNRAAEAREDKRPRLGDLRESGAIEQDADIVMMLYRDDYYNPGTEIPGVAEVNIVKNRSGQTGKVELFFSKEFTQFSNYSKQEQQ
;
A
#
# COMPACT_ATOMS: atom_id res chain seq x y z
N SER A 1 4.96 10.55 5.38
CA SER A 1 5.26 10.07 6.74
C SER A 1 5.84 8.67 6.65
N GLN A 2 6.73 8.28 7.56
CA GLN A 2 7.17 6.88 7.70
C GLN A 2 6.23 6.18 8.70
N LEU A 3 6.09 4.86 8.58
CA LEU A 3 5.26 4.04 9.46
C LEU A 3 6.05 3.59 10.68
N ASN A 4 5.37 3.31 11.78
CA ASN A 4 5.99 2.61 12.90
C ASN A 4 6.47 1.21 12.45
N ARG A 5 7.70 0.83 12.82
CA ARG A 5 8.29 -0.49 12.57
C ARG A 5 7.50 -1.64 13.21
N ALA A 6 6.62 -1.37 14.17
CA ALA A 6 5.69 -2.36 14.73
C ALA A 6 4.84 -3.06 13.64
N ALA A 7 4.59 -2.40 12.50
CA ALA A 7 3.93 -3.02 11.35
C ALA A 7 4.72 -4.25 10.81
N GLU A 8 6.06 -4.24 10.94
CA GLU A 8 6.94 -5.34 10.52
C GLU A 8 6.88 -6.56 11.46
N ALA A 9 6.27 -6.46 12.65
CA ALA A 9 6.13 -7.61 13.56
C ALA A 9 4.86 -8.45 13.30
N ARG A 10 3.87 -7.89 12.60
CA ARG A 10 2.58 -8.57 12.33
C ARG A 10 2.72 -9.67 11.28
N GLU A 11 1.86 -10.68 11.29
CA GLU A 11 1.80 -11.65 10.19
C GLU A 11 1.41 -10.97 8.87
N ASP A 12 0.32 -10.19 8.91
CA ASP A 12 -0.07 -9.31 7.80
C ASP A 12 0.71 -7.98 7.90
N LYS A 13 1.67 -7.84 6.99
CA LYS A 13 2.56 -6.67 6.89
C LYS A 13 1.90 -5.46 6.21
N ARG A 14 0.62 -5.55 5.81
CA ARG A 14 -0.10 -4.41 5.22
C ARG A 14 -0.19 -3.24 6.22
N PRO A 15 0.21 -2.03 5.83
CA PRO A 15 0.03 -0.85 6.67
C PRO A 15 -1.44 -0.53 6.93
N ARG A 16 -1.72 0.00 8.10
CA ARG A 16 -3.05 0.42 8.56
C ARG A 16 -2.98 1.83 9.10
N LEU A 17 -4.12 2.51 9.22
CA LEU A 17 -4.17 3.90 9.67
C LEU A 17 -3.49 4.09 11.04
N GLY A 18 -3.67 3.15 11.97
CA GLY A 18 -3.03 3.18 13.30
C GLY A 18 -1.51 3.10 13.28
N ASP A 19 -0.88 2.71 12.17
CA ASP A 19 0.59 2.73 12.04
C ASP A 19 1.13 4.17 11.88
N LEU A 20 0.24 5.15 11.65
CA LEU A 20 0.53 6.59 11.67
C LEU A 20 0.28 7.24 13.03
N ARG A 21 -0.11 6.48 14.06
CA ARG A 21 -0.46 7.05 15.37
C ARG A 21 0.69 7.85 16.01
N GLU A 22 1.93 7.45 15.74
CA GLU A 22 3.14 8.19 16.19
C GLU A 22 3.48 9.40 15.31
N SER A 23 2.84 9.53 14.14
CA SER A 23 2.99 10.68 13.26
C SER A 23 2.16 11.90 13.71
N GLY A 24 1.57 11.85 14.91
CA GLY A 24 0.82 12.96 15.50
C GLY A 24 -0.46 13.29 14.72
N ALA A 25 -0.61 14.54 14.28
CA ALA A 25 -1.85 15.04 13.71
C ALA A 25 -2.16 14.53 12.29
N ILE A 26 -1.22 13.87 11.60
CA ILE A 26 -1.41 13.41 10.21
C ILE A 26 -2.61 12.47 10.07
N GLU A 27 -2.79 11.55 11.02
CA GLU A 27 -3.94 10.64 11.02
C GLU A 27 -5.26 11.42 11.06
N GLN A 28 -5.32 12.52 11.82
CA GLN A 28 -6.53 13.30 11.99
C GLN A 28 -6.74 14.30 10.87
N ASP A 29 -5.68 15.00 10.46
CA ASP A 29 -5.74 16.18 9.58
C ASP A 29 -5.77 15.84 8.09
N ALA A 30 -5.15 14.74 7.67
CA ALA A 30 -5.08 14.39 6.26
C ALA A 30 -6.47 14.10 5.68
N ASP A 31 -6.78 14.64 4.50
CA ASP A 31 -8.03 14.35 3.80
C ASP A 31 -7.99 12.97 3.13
N ILE A 32 -6.83 12.61 2.58
CA ILE A 32 -6.56 11.33 1.93
C ILE A 32 -5.30 10.72 2.52
N VAL A 33 -5.35 9.44 2.88
CA VAL A 33 -4.18 8.66 3.28
C VAL A 33 -4.10 7.44 2.39
N MET A 34 -2.97 7.31 1.70
CA MET A 34 -2.63 6.16 0.86
C MET A 34 -1.45 5.42 1.45
N MET A 35 -1.57 4.09 1.49
CA MET A 35 -0.54 3.19 1.97
C MET A 35 -0.05 2.32 0.82
N LEU A 36 1.27 2.22 0.66
CA LEU A 36 1.88 1.34 -0.31
C LEU A 36 2.22 0.00 0.34
N TYR A 37 1.86 -1.08 -0.33
CA TYR A 37 2.25 -2.43 0.07
C TYR A 37 2.75 -3.21 -1.14
N ARG A 38 3.84 -3.95 -0.95
CA ARG A 38 4.42 -4.82 -1.97
C ARG A 38 4.59 -6.21 -1.39
N ASP A 39 3.76 -7.14 -1.83
CA ASP A 39 3.81 -8.53 -1.35
C ASP A 39 5.16 -9.17 -1.68
N ASP A 40 5.67 -8.92 -2.90
CA ASP A 40 6.94 -9.44 -3.40
C ASP A 40 8.19 -8.97 -2.64
N TYR A 41 8.05 -7.99 -1.72
CA TYR A 41 9.11 -7.57 -0.81
C TYR A 41 9.16 -8.45 0.45
N TYR A 42 8.01 -8.91 0.94
CA TYR A 42 7.89 -9.74 2.15
C TYR A 42 7.76 -11.24 1.84
N ASN A 43 7.25 -11.58 0.66
CA ASN A 43 7.00 -12.93 0.18
C ASN A 43 7.65 -13.14 -1.19
N PRO A 44 8.91 -13.63 -1.25
CA PRO A 44 9.60 -13.91 -2.50
C PRO A 44 8.92 -14.96 -3.39
N GLY A 45 8.03 -15.79 -2.83
CA GLY A 45 7.28 -16.83 -3.55
C GLY A 45 5.88 -16.42 -4.01
N THR A 46 5.56 -15.12 -3.99
CA THR A 46 4.25 -14.61 -4.41
C THR A 46 3.93 -14.95 -5.87
N GLU A 47 2.66 -15.22 -6.15
CA GLU A 47 2.16 -15.55 -7.49
C GLU A 47 2.09 -14.31 -8.40
N ILE A 48 2.15 -13.10 -7.83
CA ILE A 48 2.00 -11.82 -8.53
C ILE A 48 3.20 -10.88 -8.29
N PRO A 49 4.43 -11.28 -8.67
CA PRO A 49 5.62 -10.47 -8.45
C PRO A 49 5.54 -9.13 -9.21
N GLY A 50 6.08 -8.08 -8.60
CA GLY A 50 6.02 -6.73 -9.17
C GLY A 50 4.66 -6.03 -9.02
N VAL A 51 3.61 -6.67 -8.49
CA VAL A 51 2.37 -5.97 -8.16
C VAL A 51 2.51 -5.23 -6.83
N ALA A 52 2.17 -3.95 -6.85
CA ALA A 52 2.09 -3.10 -5.68
C ALA A 52 0.63 -2.69 -5.43
N GLU A 53 0.21 -2.77 -4.18
CA GLU A 53 -1.09 -2.30 -3.72
C GLU A 53 -0.97 -0.86 -3.24
N VAL A 54 -1.81 0.03 -3.79
CA VAL A 54 -2.07 1.37 -3.26
C VAL A 54 -3.40 1.32 -2.53
N ASN A 55 -3.34 1.30 -1.20
CA ASN A 55 -4.51 1.21 -0.34
C ASN A 55 -4.91 2.60 0.14
N ILE A 56 -6.04 3.09 -0.32
CA ILE A 56 -6.66 4.34 0.16
C ILE A 56 -7.36 4.00 1.48
N VAL A 57 -6.68 4.25 2.60
CA VAL A 57 -7.16 3.90 3.95
C VAL A 57 -7.96 5.02 4.61
N LYS A 58 -7.87 6.24 4.08
CA LYS A 58 -8.70 7.39 4.46
C LYS A 58 -9.01 8.23 3.24
N ASN A 59 -10.26 8.63 3.10
CA ASN A 59 -10.71 9.59 2.10
C ASN A 59 -11.92 10.34 2.67
N ARG A 60 -11.77 11.61 3.06
CA ARG A 60 -12.87 12.40 3.66
C ARG A 60 -14.00 12.73 2.67
N SER A 61 -13.69 12.78 1.38
CA SER A 61 -14.62 13.24 0.33
C SER A 61 -14.97 12.13 -0.67
N GLY A 62 -14.72 10.87 -0.33
CA GLY A 62 -14.93 9.76 -1.26
C GLY A 62 -14.71 8.40 -0.62
N GLN A 63 -14.61 7.37 -1.46
CA GLN A 63 -14.46 6.00 -1.00
C GLN A 63 -13.00 5.67 -0.68
N THR A 64 -12.83 4.79 0.30
CA THR A 64 -11.60 4.01 0.51
C THR A 64 -11.59 2.81 -0.44
N GLY A 65 -10.41 2.26 -0.71
CA GLY A 65 -10.30 1.11 -1.61
C GLY A 65 -8.86 0.73 -1.90
N LYS A 66 -8.71 -0.26 -2.78
CA LYS A 66 -7.42 -0.78 -3.21
C LYS A 66 -7.26 -0.60 -4.70
N VAL A 67 -6.12 -0.06 -5.11
CA VAL A 67 -5.69 0.02 -6.51
C VAL A 67 -4.43 -0.80 -6.66
N GLU A 68 -4.38 -1.65 -7.70
CA GLU A 68 -3.20 -2.46 -8.01
C GLU A 68 -2.43 -1.79 -9.15
N LEU A 69 -1.12 -1.64 -8.97
CA LEU A 69 -0.19 -1.07 -9.94
C LEU A 69 0.98 -2.03 -10.15
N PHE A 70 1.64 -1.94 -11.31
CA PHE A 70 2.88 -2.65 -11.55
C PHE A 70 4.06 -1.78 -11.13
N PHE A 71 4.99 -2.34 -10.37
CA PHE A 71 6.19 -1.66 -9.88
C PHE A 71 7.44 -2.27 -10.50
N SER A 72 8.08 -1.52 -11.39
CA SER A 72 9.39 -1.89 -11.94
C SER A 72 10.50 -1.48 -10.98
N LYS A 73 11.13 -2.47 -10.33
CA LYS A 73 12.18 -2.25 -9.32
C LYS A 73 13.41 -1.55 -9.89
N GLU A 74 13.77 -1.88 -11.13
CA GLU A 74 14.96 -1.35 -11.81
C GLU A 74 14.88 0.15 -12.04
N PHE A 75 13.67 0.69 -12.24
CA PHE A 75 13.42 2.09 -12.53
C PHE A 75 12.71 2.83 -11.40
N THR A 76 12.35 2.13 -10.32
CA THR A 76 11.52 2.66 -9.21
C THR A 76 10.24 3.32 -9.73
N GLN A 77 9.61 2.70 -10.74
CA GLN A 77 8.50 3.29 -11.49
C GLN A 77 7.23 2.47 -11.33
N PHE A 78 6.10 3.17 -11.19
CA PHE A 78 4.77 2.58 -11.22
C PHE A 78 4.13 2.75 -12.61
N SER A 79 3.47 1.70 -13.10
CA SER A 79 2.65 1.72 -14.30
C SER A 79 1.29 1.06 -14.04
N ASN A 80 0.33 1.32 -14.93
CA ASN A 80 -1.00 0.72 -14.83
C ASN A 80 -0.89 -0.82 -14.89
N TYR A 81 -1.46 -1.49 -13.90
CA TYR A 81 -1.60 -2.93 -13.92
C TYR A 81 -2.95 -3.27 -14.55
N SER A 82 -2.94 -3.69 -15.81
CA SER A 82 -4.11 -4.31 -16.42
C SER A 82 -4.04 -5.80 -16.18
N LYS A 83 -4.90 -6.33 -15.29
CA LYS A 83 -5.27 -7.74 -15.35
C LYS A 83 -5.92 -7.93 -16.72
N GLN A 84 -5.21 -8.52 -17.68
CA GLN A 84 -5.90 -9.06 -18.83
C GLN A 84 -6.88 -10.09 -18.27
N GLU A 85 -8.18 -9.77 -18.27
CA GLU A 85 -9.21 -10.77 -18.05
C GLU A 85 -8.94 -11.86 -19.09
N GLN A 86 -8.51 -13.03 -18.62
CA GLN A 86 -8.52 -14.23 -19.44
C GLN A 86 -9.99 -14.49 -19.77
N GLN A 87 -10.41 -14.06 -20.95
CA GLN A 87 -11.64 -14.53 -21.60
C GLN A 87 -11.46 -15.96 -22.10
#